data_AF-M9RSC1-F1
#
_entry.id   AF-M9RSC1-F1
#
_cell.length_a   1.000
_cell.length_b   1.000
_cell.length_c   1.000
_cell.angle_alpha   90.00
_cell.angle_beta   90.00
_cell.angle_gamma   90.00
#
_symmetry.space_group_name_H-M   'P 1'
#
loop_
_entity.id
_entity.type
_entity.pdbx_description
1 polymer ?
#
loop_
_entity_poly.entity_id
_entity_poly.type
_entity_poly.pdbx_seq_one_letter_code
_entity_poly.pdbx_strand_id
1 'polypeptide(L)'
;MHLTQVLIYLSFMVAFGPVGLGDQTAHHQPPATDDGEQCSTCEVRQQIKNMRLHAIKSQILSKLRLKQAPNISRDVVKQLLPKAPPLQQLLDQYDVLGDDNKDGLMEEDDEHAITETIMTMA
;
A
#
# COMPACT_ATOMS: atom_id res chain seq x y z
N MET A 1 35.23 32.74 27.00
CA MET A 1 33.85 32.20 27.16
C MET A 1 32.98 32.51 25.95
N HIS A 2 32.90 33.78 25.50
CA HIS A 2 32.10 34.14 24.31
C HIS A 2 32.68 33.61 22.98
N LEU A 3 34.00 33.70 22.79
CA LEU A 3 34.65 33.28 21.53
C LEU A 3 34.46 31.77 21.26
N THR A 4 34.56 30.95 22.31
CA THR A 4 34.36 29.50 22.26
C THR A 4 32.90 29.13 21.94
N GLN A 5 31.93 29.86 22.49
CA GLN A 5 30.52 29.66 22.15
C GLN A 5 30.23 30.02 20.68
N VAL A 6 30.79 31.13 20.19
CA VAL A 6 30.62 31.56 18.79
C VAL A 6 31.18 30.50 17.83
N LEU A 7 32.34 29.92 18.13
CA LEU A 7 32.93 28.86 17.32
C LEU A 7 32.06 27.59 17.31
N ILE A 8 31.52 27.18 18.48
CA ILE A 8 30.63 26.02 18.57
C ILE A 8 29.35 26.25 17.76
N TYR A 9 28.75 27.44 17.83
CA TYR A 9 27.57 27.79 17.02
C TYR A 9 27.88 27.80 15.52
N LEU A 10 29.04 28.32 15.12
CA LEU A 10 29.47 28.33 13.71
C LEU A 10 29.66 26.90 13.17
N SER A 11 30.27 26.01 13.96
CA SER A 11 30.39 24.60 13.60
C SER A 11 29.03 23.89 13.49
N PHE A 12 28.08 24.22 14.36
CA PHE A 12 26.72 23.68 14.29
C PHE A 12 25.97 24.18 13.04
N MET A 13 26.10 25.45 12.68
CA MET A 13 25.45 26.02 11.49
C MET A 13 26.04 25.48 10.18
N VAL A 14 27.32 25.09 10.16
CA VAL A 14 27.96 24.44 9.00
C VAL A 14 27.54 22.96 8.89
N ALA A 15 27.38 22.26 10.01
CA ALA A 15 26.98 20.85 10.02
C ALA A 15 25.47 20.63 9.82
N PHE A 16 24.62 21.57 10.24
CA PHE A 16 23.16 21.46 10.21
C PHE A 16 22.47 22.54 9.35
N GLY A 17 23.23 23.34 8.61
CA GLY A 17 22.67 24.32 7.69
C GLY A 17 21.82 23.62 6.63
N PRO A 18 20.58 24.07 6.35
CA PRO A 18 19.80 23.52 5.26
C PRO A 18 20.50 23.94 3.97
N VAL A 19 21.04 22.97 3.23
CA VAL A 19 21.34 23.15 1.81
C VAL A 19 20.00 23.28 1.11
N GLY A 20 19.48 24.51 1.12
CA GLY A 20 18.24 24.88 0.46
C GLY A 20 18.54 25.54 -0.88
N LEU A 21 17.83 25.04 -1.91
CA LEU A 21 17.46 25.72 -3.15
C LEU A 21 18.42 25.60 -4.35
N GLY A 22 18.21 24.54 -5.14
CA GLY A 22 18.38 24.58 -6.59
C GLY A 22 17.13 23.97 -7.23
N ASP A 23 16.21 24.81 -7.67
CA ASP A 23 15.02 24.44 -8.44
C ASP A 23 15.31 24.57 -9.95
N GLN A 24 14.56 23.79 -10.73
CA GLN A 24 14.34 23.84 -12.20
C GLN A 24 15.27 23.09 -13.18
N THR A 25 14.69 21.97 -13.66
CA THR A 25 14.43 21.65 -15.08
C THR A 25 15.59 21.16 -15.94
N ALA A 26 15.70 19.83 -16.08
CA ALA A 26 15.90 19.18 -17.38
C ALA A 26 15.65 17.67 -17.27
N HIS A 27 14.71 17.17 -18.08
CA HIS A 27 14.72 15.79 -18.57
C HIS A 27 16.14 15.41 -18.98
N HIS A 28 16.81 14.50 -18.27
CA HIS A 28 17.89 13.68 -18.83
C HIS A 28 18.00 12.42 -17.97
N GLN A 29 17.50 11.32 -18.53
CA GLN A 29 17.69 9.96 -18.05
C GLN A 29 19.13 9.54 -18.36
N PRO A 30 19.95 9.13 -17.38
CA PRO A 30 21.17 8.39 -17.65
C PRO A 30 20.87 6.88 -17.74
N PRO A 31 21.63 6.13 -18.55
CA PRO A 31 21.45 4.70 -18.73
C PRO A 31 21.85 3.93 -17.47
N ALA A 32 21.21 2.78 -17.29
CA ALA A 32 21.44 1.86 -16.20
C ALA A 32 22.92 1.43 -16.13
N THR A 33 23.59 1.87 -15.08
CA THR A 33 24.75 1.15 -14.53
C THR A 33 24.26 0.36 -13.32
N ASP A 34 24.18 -0.94 -13.55
CA ASP A 34 24.08 -1.99 -12.54
C ASP A 34 25.33 -1.93 -11.65
N ASP A 35 25.22 -1.26 -10.51
CA ASP A 35 26.13 -1.43 -9.38
C ASP A 35 25.31 -1.18 -8.12
N GLY A 36 25.35 -2.14 -7.21
CA GLY A 36 24.54 -2.21 -5.97
C GLY A 36 24.88 -1.13 -4.95
N GLU A 37 24.66 0.13 -5.30
CA GLU A 37 24.67 1.24 -4.37
C GLU A 37 23.40 1.16 -3.52
N GLN A 38 23.58 0.98 -2.21
CA GLN A 38 22.51 0.93 -1.23
C GLN A 38 21.75 2.25 -1.22
N CYS A 39 20.69 2.32 -2.03
CA CYS A 39 19.79 3.46 -2.11
C CYS A 39 19.02 3.59 -0.77
N SER A 40 19.52 4.43 0.13
CA SER A 40 18.93 4.65 1.46
C SER A 40 17.48 5.17 1.38
N THR A 41 17.16 5.95 0.36
CA THR A 41 15.79 6.42 0.10
C THR A 41 14.86 5.29 -0.36
N CYS A 42 15.40 4.30 -1.08
CA CYS A 42 14.66 3.10 -1.50
C CYS A 42 14.37 2.20 -0.29
N GLU A 43 15.30 2.09 0.65
CA GLU A 43 15.08 1.35 1.90
C GLU A 43 13.96 1.98 2.74
N VAL A 44 13.98 3.30 2.95
CA VAL A 44 12.91 4.01 3.66
C VAL A 44 11.56 3.83 2.95
N ARG A 45 11.54 3.93 1.61
CA ARG A 45 10.34 3.66 0.82
C ARG A 45 9.83 2.23 1.04
N GLN A 46 10.73 1.26 1.08
CA GLN A 46 10.38 -0.14 1.32
C GLN A 46 9.83 -0.35 2.74
N GLN A 47 10.42 0.29 3.75
CA GLN A 47 9.91 0.27 5.12
C GLN A 47 8.50 0.85 5.21
N ILE A 48 8.24 2.02 4.60
CA ILE A 48 6.91 2.63 4.55
C ILE A 48 5.92 1.71 3.84
N LYS A 49 6.32 1.11 2.71
CA LYS A 49 5.48 0.15 1.99
C LYS A 49 5.12 -1.05 2.86
N ASN A 50 6.09 -1.63 3.57
CA ASN A 50 5.85 -2.75 4.49
C ASN A 50 4.90 -2.33 5.63
N MET A 51 5.09 -1.16 6.22
CA MET A 51 4.18 -0.63 7.26
C MET A 51 2.74 -0.48 6.73
N ARG A 52 2.58 0.07 5.51
CA ARG A 52 1.26 0.17 4.87
C ARG A 52 0.65 -1.19 4.58
N LEU A 53 1.42 -2.16 4.09
CA LEU A 53 0.94 -3.52 3.86
C LEU A 53 0.47 -4.19 5.15
N HIS A 54 1.19 -4.01 6.25
CA HIS A 54 0.76 -4.50 7.56
C HIS A 54 -0.54 -3.84 8.02
N ALA A 55 -0.67 -2.52 7.86
CA ALA A 55 -1.90 -1.80 8.21
C ALA A 55 -3.10 -2.27 7.38
N ILE A 56 -2.94 -2.40 6.06
CA ILE A 56 -3.99 -2.92 5.15
C ILE A 56 -4.38 -4.34 5.56
N LYS A 57 -3.41 -5.21 5.84
CA LYS A 57 -3.68 -6.57 6.30
C LYS A 57 -4.52 -6.60 7.57
N SER A 58 -4.18 -5.79 8.58
CA SER A 58 -4.98 -5.70 9.81
C SER A 58 -6.36 -5.09 9.57
N GLN A 59 -6.46 -4.10 8.69
CA GLN A 59 -7.71 -3.43 8.38
C GLN A 59 -8.70 -4.37 7.69
N ILE A 60 -8.24 -5.14 6.71
CA ILE A 60 -9.08 -6.15 6.03
C ILE A 60 -9.61 -7.18 7.05
N LEU A 61 -8.74 -7.68 7.93
CA LEU A 61 -9.14 -8.63 8.96
C LEU A 61 -10.16 -8.02 9.93
N SER A 62 -9.96 -6.76 10.34
CA SER A 62 -10.90 -6.03 11.19
C SER A 62 -12.26 -5.85 10.53
N LYS A 63 -12.27 -5.34 9.29
CA LYS A 63 -13.50 -5.12 8.52
C LYS A 63 -14.30 -6.41 8.33
N LEU A 64 -13.62 -7.54 8.10
CA LEU A 64 -14.23 -8.86 7.96
C LEU A 64 -14.51 -9.57 9.30
N ARG A 65 -14.17 -8.96 10.44
CA ARG A 65 -14.30 -9.55 11.78
C ARG A 65 -13.55 -10.87 11.96
N LEU A 66 -12.39 -11.00 11.32
CA LEU A 66 -11.53 -12.17 11.37
C LEU A 66 -10.33 -11.92 12.31
N LYS A 67 -10.06 -12.85 13.22
CA LYS A 67 -8.86 -12.79 14.07
C LYS A 67 -7.58 -13.10 13.29
N GLN A 68 -7.68 -13.99 12.31
CA GLN A 68 -6.57 -14.45 11.49
C GLN A 68 -7.08 -14.78 10.09
N ALA A 69 -6.17 -14.78 9.10
CA ALA A 69 -6.50 -15.21 7.76
C ALA A 69 -6.98 -16.67 7.77
N PRO A 70 -8.04 -17.02 7.03
CA PRO A 70 -8.49 -18.40 6.91
C PRO A 70 -7.35 -19.30 6.42
N ASN A 71 -7.08 -20.39 7.14
CA ASN A 71 -6.03 -21.33 6.78
C ASN A 71 -6.54 -22.30 5.71
N ILE A 72 -6.62 -21.82 4.47
CA ILE A 72 -7.10 -22.59 3.32
C ILE A 72 -6.09 -22.50 2.18
N SER A 73 -5.63 -23.65 1.68
CA SER A 73 -4.75 -23.69 0.52
C SER A 73 -5.54 -23.56 -0.77
N ARG A 74 -4.86 -23.16 -1.86
CA ARG A 74 -5.47 -23.01 -3.19
C ARG A 74 -6.18 -24.28 -3.66
N ASP A 75 -5.65 -25.47 -3.35
CA ASP A 75 -6.25 -26.73 -3.80
C ASP A 75 -7.51 -27.08 -3.00
N VAL A 76 -7.53 -26.76 -1.71
CA VAL A 76 -8.73 -26.91 -0.87
C VAL A 76 -9.81 -25.92 -1.34
N VAL A 77 -9.46 -24.68 -1.70
CA VAL A 77 -10.41 -23.72 -2.30
C VAL A 77 -11.08 -24.31 -3.54
N LYS A 78 -10.32 -24.95 -4.44
CA LYS A 78 -10.87 -25.56 -5.67
C LYS A 78 -11.81 -26.76 -5.39
N GLN A 79 -11.63 -27.45 -4.28
CA GLN A 79 -12.48 -28.57 -3.87
C GLN A 79 -13.75 -28.08 -3.16
N LEU A 80 -13.63 -27.03 -2.33
CA LEU A 80 -14.74 -26.48 -1.56
C LEU A 80 -15.63 -25.54 -2.38
N LEU A 81 -15.09 -24.82 -3.36
CA LEU A 81 -15.87 -23.95 -4.23
C LEU A 81 -16.61 -24.79 -5.29
N PRO A 82 -17.95 -24.82 -5.28
CA PRO A 82 -18.71 -25.54 -6.29
C PRO A 82 -18.54 -24.87 -7.65
N LYS A 83 -18.28 -25.67 -8.69
CA LYS A 83 -18.21 -25.20 -10.10
C LYS A 83 -19.59 -25.02 -10.71
N ALA A 84 -20.47 -24.32 -10.00
CA ALA A 84 -21.80 -24.01 -10.49
C ALA A 84 -21.71 -22.82 -11.48
N PRO A 85 -22.35 -22.90 -12.66
CA PRO A 85 -22.41 -21.77 -13.61
C PRO A 85 -22.77 -20.40 -12.99
N PRO A 86 -23.75 -20.29 -12.06
CA PRO A 86 -24.08 -18.99 -11.45
C PRO A 86 -22.96 -18.43 -10.57
N LEU A 87 -22.18 -19.28 -9.88
CA LEU A 87 -21.07 -18.81 -9.06
C LEU A 87 -19.89 -18.36 -9.93
N GLN A 88 -19.61 -19.08 -11.02
CA GLN A 88 -18.55 -18.71 -11.94
C GLN A 88 -18.83 -17.37 -12.62
N GLN A 89 -20.06 -17.15 -13.09
CA GLN A 89 -20.47 -15.86 -13.67
C GLN A 89 -20.33 -14.71 -12.66
N LEU A 90 -20.62 -14.98 -11.39
CA LEU A 90 -20.43 -13.99 -10.34
C LEU A 90 -18.95 -13.65 -10.13
N LEU A 91 -18.08 -14.67 -10.05
CA LEU A 91 -16.63 -14.47 -9.93
C LEU A 91 -16.06 -13.70 -11.13
N ASP A 92 -16.48 -14.06 -12.34
CA ASP A 92 -16.06 -13.39 -13.58
C ASP A 92 -16.48 -11.91 -13.60
N GLN A 93 -17.63 -11.56 -13.01
CA GLN A 93 -18.09 -10.16 -12.89
C GLN A 93 -17.17 -9.32 -11.99
N TYR A 94 -16.71 -9.85 -10.86
CA TYR A 94 -15.78 -9.12 -9.99
C TYR A 94 -14.32 -9.16 -10.47
N ASP A 95 -13.94 -10.11 -11.33
CA ASP A 95 -12.60 -10.17 -11.94
C ASP A 95 -12.39 -9.04 -12.96
N VAL A 96 -13.43 -8.67 -13.71
CA VAL A 96 -13.40 -7.61 -14.73
C VAL A 96 -13.54 -6.20 -14.11
N LEU A 97 -14.25 -6.06 -12.99
CA LEU A 97 -14.45 -4.77 -12.31
C LEU A 97 -13.26 -4.32 -11.43
N GLY A 98 -12.12 -5.01 -11.48
CA GLY A 98 -10.97 -4.76 -10.59
C GLY A 98 -10.27 -3.39 -10.71
N ASP A 99 -10.55 -2.60 -11.75
CA ASP A 99 -9.98 -1.25 -11.94
C ASP A 99 -11.04 -0.16 -12.25
N ASP A 100 -12.29 -0.56 -12.48
CA ASP A 100 -13.37 0.39 -12.74
C ASP A 100 -13.99 0.78 -11.40
N ASN A 101 -13.57 1.95 -10.88
CA ASN A 101 -14.19 2.59 -9.73
C ASN A 101 -15.69 2.79 -10.02
N LYS A 102 -16.51 1.85 -9.54
CA LYS A 102 -17.95 1.97 -9.58
C LYS A 102 -18.36 2.96 -8.49
N ASP A 103 -18.21 4.24 -8.82
CA ASP A 103 -18.80 5.36 -8.08
C ASP A 103 -20.29 5.08 -7.89
N GLY A 104 -20.75 5.04 -6.64
CA GLY A 104 -22.17 5.11 -6.35
C GLY A 104 -22.67 4.17 -5.26
N LEU A 105 -22.08 4.26 -4.08
CA LEU A 105 -22.83 4.39 -2.83
C LEU A 105 -21.84 5.01 -1.84
N MET A 106 -22.11 6.25 -1.43
CA MET A 106 -21.44 6.80 -0.25
C MET A 106 -21.87 5.89 0.89
N GLU A 107 -21.03 4.93 1.26
CA GLU A 107 -21.22 4.16 2.47
C GLU A 107 -21.26 5.18 3.61
N GLU A 108 -22.42 5.32 4.25
CA GLU A 108 -22.45 5.83 5.61
C GLU A 108 -21.44 5.00 6.40
N ASP A 109 -20.63 5.66 7.23
CA ASP A 109 -19.43 5.19 7.94
C ASP A 109 -19.62 3.87 8.73
N ASP A 110 -19.81 2.76 8.01
CA ASP A 110 -19.88 1.43 8.57
C ASP A 110 -18.45 0.90 8.66
N GLU A 111 -17.92 0.91 9.89
CA GLU A 111 -16.56 0.42 10.21
C GLU A 111 -16.30 -1.00 9.65
N HIS A 112 -17.34 -1.82 9.46
CA HIS A 112 -17.25 -3.23 9.04
C HIS A 112 -17.78 -3.50 7.63
N ALA A 113 -17.29 -4.59 7.01
CA ALA A 113 -17.74 -5.01 5.69
C ALA A 113 -19.20 -5.51 5.70
N ILE A 114 -19.94 -5.20 4.62
CA ILE A 114 -21.32 -5.62 4.39
C ILE A 114 -21.35 -6.87 3.50
N THR A 115 -22.27 -7.79 3.77
CA THR A 115 -22.46 -9.00 2.94
C THR A 115 -23.46 -8.73 1.83
N GLU A 116 -23.03 -8.79 0.58
CA GLU A 116 -23.92 -8.75 -0.59
C GLU A 116 -24.55 -10.13 -0.81
N THR A 117 -25.87 -10.18 -1.10
CA THR A 117 -26.61 -11.42 -1.37
C THR A 117 -27.29 -11.34 -2.72
N ILE A 118 -27.02 -12.30 -3.60
CA ILE A 118 -27.60 -12.37 -4.96
C ILE A 118 -28.39 -13.66 -5.08
N MET A 119 -29.68 -13.55 -5.42
CA MET A 119 -30.56 -14.68 -5.69
C MET A 119 -30.94 -14.66 -7.17
N THR A 120 -30.42 -15.60 -7.95
CA THR A 120 -30.81 -15.79 -9.34
C THR A 120 -32.10 -16.61 -9.39
N MET A 121 -33.15 -16.07 -10.01
CA MET A 121 -34.37 -16.83 -10.29
C MET A 121 -34.10 -17.80 -11.45
N ALA A 122 -34.59 -19.03 -11.33
CA ALA A 122 -34.51 -20.07 -12.36
C ALA A 122 -35.68 -19.98 -13.36
#